data_AF-A0A379VNE5-F1
#
_entry.id   AF-A0A379VNE5-F1
#
_cell.length_a   1.000
_cell.length_b   1.000
_cell.length_c   1.000
_cell.angle_alpha   90.00
_cell.angle_beta   90.00
_cell.angle_gamma   90.00
#
_symmetry.space_group_name_H-M   'P 1'
#
loop_
_entity.id
_entity.type
_entity.pdbx_description
1 polymer ?
#
loop_
_entity_poly.entity_id
_entity_poly.type
_entity_poly.pdbx_seq_one_letter_code
_entity_poly.pdbx_strand_id
1 'polypeptide(L)'
;MWGAISADAVGEITDNGTMASANAPGWWKVAVSNSDTVVDFPTYPGGSKLYSYGYLFVEKIGDVWFQHYYAHIGANAKRQDWGTVPNTSRPWIVDYNTANKPTANDVQALPSAGGRLNGPLSIGTDNALGGNSIVLW
;
A
#
# COMPACT_ATOMS: atom_id res chain seq x y z
N MET A 1 17.22 -28.20 1.08
CA MET A 1 18.11 -27.85 -0.05
C MET A 1 17.82 -26.39 -0.39
N TRP A 2 18.78 -25.49 -0.16
CA TRP A 2 18.62 -24.07 -0.50
C TRP A 2 18.92 -23.92 -2.00
N GLY A 3 17.88 -23.95 -2.82
CA GLY A 3 18.00 -23.62 -4.24
C GLY A 3 18.01 -22.10 -4.41
N ALA A 4 18.80 -21.61 -5.36
CA ALA A 4 18.68 -20.21 -5.79
C ALA A 4 17.25 -19.94 -6.27
N ILE A 5 16.75 -18.73 -6.04
CA ILE A 5 15.45 -18.34 -6.56
C ILE A 5 15.52 -18.33 -8.09
N SER A 6 14.53 -18.93 -8.76
CA SER A 6 14.49 -18.94 -10.23
C SER A 6 14.35 -17.53 -10.78
N ALA A 7 15.00 -17.25 -11.92
CA ALA A 7 14.74 -16.06 -12.72
C ALA A 7 13.40 -16.13 -13.47
N ASP A 8 12.89 -17.35 -13.66
CA ASP A 8 11.62 -17.60 -14.32
C ASP A 8 10.46 -17.54 -13.34
N ALA A 9 9.31 -17.10 -13.82
CA ALA A 9 8.07 -17.16 -13.06
C ALA A 9 7.64 -18.63 -12.84
N VAL A 10 7.27 -18.96 -11.61
CA VAL A 10 6.75 -20.25 -11.18
C VAL A 10 5.34 -20.49 -11.74
N GLY A 11 4.59 -19.42 -11.99
CA GLY A 11 3.26 -19.48 -12.58
C GLY A 11 2.74 -18.11 -12.98
N GLU A 12 1.50 -18.10 -13.49
CA GLU A 12 0.82 -16.91 -13.96
C GLU A 12 -0.58 -16.79 -13.35
N ILE A 13 -0.94 -15.58 -12.92
CA ILE A 13 -2.26 -15.22 -12.42
C ILE A 13 -2.96 -14.40 -13.51
N THR A 14 -4.14 -14.84 -13.91
CA THR A 14 -4.97 -14.23 -14.96
C THR A 14 -6.39 -13.99 -14.46
N ASP A 15 -7.26 -13.49 -15.33
CA ASP A 15 -8.66 -13.21 -15.01
C ASP A 15 -9.38 -14.44 -14.42
N ASN A 16 -10.28 -14.20 -13.48
CA ASN A 16 -11.03 -15.21 -12.70
C ASN A 16 -10.16 -16.09 -11.78
N GLY A 17 -8.85 -15.83 -11.68
CA GLY A 17 -7.96 -16.45 -10.70
C GLY A 17 -8.04 -15.80 -9.31
N THR A 18 -7.08 -16.14 -8.45
CA THR A 18 -6.89 -15.48 -7.14
C THR A 18 -5.41 -15.21 -6.91
N MET A 19 -5.07 -14.18 -6.13
CA MET A 19 -3.71 -13.95 -5.66
C MET A 19 -3.28 -15.08 -4.71
N ALA A 20 -4.21 -15.65 -3.95
CA ALA A 20 -3.97 -16.78 -3.06
C ALA A 20 -3.64 -18.10 -3.79
N SER A 21 -3.97 -18.24 -5.08
CA SER A 21 -3.62 -19.45 -5.84
C SER A 21 -2.11 -19.60 -6.05
N ALA A 22 -1.33 -18.54 -5.85
CA ALA A 22 0.13 -18.57 -5.87
C ALA A 22 0.69 -19.29 -4.63
N ASN A 23 0.57 -20.62 -4.62
CA ASN A 23 0.82 -21.52 -3.50
C ASN A 23 2.20 -22.19 -3.52
N ALA A 24 3.15 -21.61 -4.25
CA ALA A 24 4.54 -22.06 -4.32
C ALA A 24 5.48 -20.85 -4.18
N PRO A 25 6.58 -20.97 -3.41
CA PRO A 25 7.57 -19.90 -3.29
C PRO A 25 8.21 -19.55 -4.63
N GLY A 26 8.46 -18.26 -4.86
CA GLY A 26 9.10 -17.74 -6.06
C GLY A 26 8.31 -16.59 -6.70
N TRP A 27 8.69 -16.24 -7.93
CA TRP A 27 8.06 -15.19 -8.70
C TRP A 27 6.85 -15.70 -9.46
N TRP A 28 5.76 -14.95 -9.46
CA TRP A 28 4.55 -15.22 -10.24
C TRP A 28 4.28 -14.02 -11.14
N LYS A 29 4.00 -14.28 -12.41
CA LYS A 29 3.55 -13.24 -13.34
C LYS A 29 2.09 -12.92 -13.03
N VAL A 30 1.74 -11.64 -12.97
CA VAL A 30 0.35 -11.19 -12.82
C VAL A 30 -0.04 -10.50 -14.12
N ALA A 31 -0.93 -11.13 -14.87
CA ALA A 31 -1.41 -10.67 -16.17
C ALA A 31 -2.95 -10.64 -16.18
N VAL A 32 -3.49 -9.84 -15.26
CA VAL A 32 -4.93 -9.71 -15.07
C VAL A 32 -5.43 -8.54 -15.91
N SER A 33 -6.26 -8.82 -16.91
CA SER A 33 -6.83 -7.82 -17.81
C SER A 33 -8.06 -7.14 -17.20
N ASN A 34 -8.78 -7.86 -16.33
CA ASN A 34 -9.90 -7.33 -15.56
C ASN A 34 -9.74 -7.69 -14.07
N SER A 35 -9.27 -6.74 -13.25
CA SER A 35 -9.01 -6.94 -11.82
C SER A 35 -10.27 -7.17 -10.97
N ASP A 36 -11.46 -6.85 -11.48
CA ASP A 36 -12.71 -7.14 -10.76
C ASP A 36 -13.01 -8.64 -10.75
N THR A 37 -12.42 -9.42 -11.66
CA THR A 37 -12.55 -10.89 -11.69
C THR A 37 -11.68 -11.59 -10.65
N VAL A 38 -10.73 -10.87 -10.04
CA VAL A 38 -9.82 -11.42 -9.03
C VAL A 38 -10.21 -10.87 -7.66
N VAL A 39 -11.01 -11.65 -6.94
CA VAL A 39 -11.67 -11.22 -5.70
C VAL A 39 -10.69 -10.70 -4.63
N ASP A 40 -9.54 -11.35 -4.47
CA ASP A 40 -8.54 -11.02 -3.47
C ASP A 40 -7.39 -10.15 -4.01
N PHE A 41 -7.61 -9.46 -5.13
CA PHE A 41 -6.65 -8.52 -5.69
C PHE A 41 -6.43 -7.31 -4.76
N PRO A 42 -5.18 -6.80 -4.59
CA PRO A 42 -4.90 -5.65 -3.74
C PRO A 42 -5.75 -4.41 -4.05
N THR A 43 -6.23 -3.74 -3.01
CA THR A 43 -7.02 -2.50 -3.07
C THR A 43 -6.33 -1.38 -2.31
N TYR A 44 -6.37 -0.17 -2.85
CA TYR A 44 -6.14 1.04 -2.05
C TYR A 44 -7.18 1.15 -0.92
N PRO A 45 -6.92 1.94 0.14
CA PRO A 45 -7.89 2.13 1.24
C PRO A 45 -9.30 2.57 0.79
N GLY A 46 -9.39 3.29 -0.34
CA GLY A 46 -10.67 3.69 -0.95
C GLY A 46 -11.38 2.60 -1.76
N GLY A 47 -10.87 1.37 -1.80
CA GLY A 47 -11.49 0.23 -2.46
C GLY A 47 -11.11 0.01 -3.93
N SER A 48 -10.51 0.99 -4.60
CA SER A 48 -10.01 0.84 -5.97
C SER A 48 -8.85 -0.17 -6.03
N LYS A 49 -8.88 -1.09 -7.00
CA LYS A 49 -7.80 -2.06 -7.22
C LYS A 49 -6.50 -1.37 -7.64
N LEU A 50 -5.37 -1.96 -7.27
CA LEU A 50 -4.07 -1.60 -7.84
C LEU A 50 -4.04 -1.92 -9.35
N TYR A 51 -3.13 -1.30 -10.09
CA TYR A 51 -2.89 -1.65 -11.50
C TYR A 51 -2.60 -3.14 -11.64
N SER A 52 -3.22 -3.80 -12.61
CA SER A 52 -3.47 -5.24 -12.55
C SER A 52 -2.40 -6.11 -13.21
N TYR A 53 -1.44 -5.51 -13.91
CA TYR A 53 -0.26 -6.21 -14.43
C TYR A 53 0.94 -5.99 -13.52
N GLY A 54 1.77 -7.01 -13.34
CA GLY A 54 2.98 -6.93 -12.51
C GLY A 54 3.54 -8.29 -12.13
N TYR A 55 4.19 -8.36 -10.98
CA TYR A 55 4.74 -9.59 -10.43
C TYR A 55 4.34 -9.77 -8.97
N LEU A 56 4.13 -11.01 -8.56
CA LEU A 56 3.90 -11.39 -7.18
C LEU A 56 5.08 -12.22 -6.71
N PHE A 57 5.75 -11.78 -5.66
CA PHE A 57 6.73 -12.59 -4.95
C PHE A 57 6.03 -13.36 -3.82
N VAL A 58 6.26 -14.66 -3.76
CA VAL A 58 5.75 -15.54 -2.70
C VAL A 58 6.91 -16.17 -1.95
N GLU A 59 6.86 -16.12 -0.64
CA GLU A 59 7.83 -16.75 0.24
C GLU A 59 7.13 -17.60 1.31
N LYS A 60 7.76 -18.73 1.65
CA LYS A 60 7.33 -19.60 2.74
C LYS A 60 8.49 -19.84 3.71
N ILE A 61 8.32 -19.45 4.97
CA ILE A 61 9.27 -19.72 6.05
C ILE A 61 8.52 -20.40 7.19
N GLY A 62 8.81 -21.69 7.40
CA GLY A 62 8.03 -22.51 8.34
C GLY A 62 6.55 -22.50 7.95
N ASP A 63 5.70 -22.06 8.88
CA ASP A 63 4.24 -21.93 8.69
C ASP A 63 3.81 -20.52 8.25
N VAL A 64 4.76 -19.64 7.93
CA VAL A 64 4.47 -18.28 7.46
C VAL A 64 4.44 -18.25 5.94
N TRP A 65 3.36 -17.72 5.38
CA TRP A 65 3.27 -17.35 3.97
C TRP A 65 3.32 -15.83 3.85
N PHE A 66 4.22 -15.36 3.00
CA PHE A 66 4.36 -13.95 2.65
C PHE A 66 4.10 -13.76 1.15
N GLN A 67 3.30 -12.75 0.83
CA GLN A 67 2.98 -12.37 -0.55
C GLN A 67 3.25 -10.88 -0.73
N HIS A 68 4.04 -10.54 -1.75
CA HIS A 68 4.42 -9.17 -2.08
C HIS A 68 4.17 -8.89 -3.56
N TYR A 69 3.15 -8.09 -3.82
CA TYR A 69 2.76 -7.67 -5.15
C TYR A 69 3.49 -6.39 -5.56
N TYR A 70 4.13 -6.44 -6.72
CA TYR A 70 4.77 -5.33 -7.41
C TYR A 70 3.94 -5.00 -8.66
N ALA A 71 3.10 -3.96 -8.58
CA ALA A 71 2.37 -3.50 -9.75
C ALA A 71 3.34 -2.90 -10.77
N HIS A 72 3.06 -3.10 -12.06
CA HIS A 72 3.90 -2.64 -13.17
C HIS A 72 4.15 -1.11 -13.16
N ILE A 73 3.25 -0.34 -12.54
CA ILE A 73 3.37 1.12 -12.40
C ILE A 73 3.84 1.59 -11.02
N GLY A 74 4.44 0.69 -10.23
CA GLY A 74 5.21 1.03 -9.03
C GLY A 74 4.46 0.96 -7.69
N ALA A 75 3.15 0.71 -7.67
CA ALA A 75 2.43 0.44 -6.42
C ALA A 75 2.82 -0.94 -5.87
N ASN A 76 3.07 -1.02 -4.56
CA ASN A 76 3.43 -2.28 -3.90
C ASN A 76 2.40 -2.61 -2.82
N ALA A 77 2.08 -3.89 -2.68
CA ALA A 77 1.19 -4.37 -1.63
C ALA A 77 1.71 -5.66 -1.03
N LYS A 78 1.57 -5.83 0.28
CA LYS A 78 2.02 -7.03 0.99
C LYS A 78 0.95 -7.59 1.91
N ARG A 79 0.94 -8.91 2.06
CA ARG A 79 0.19 -9.60 3.13
C ARG A 79 0.99 -10.79 3.62
N GLN A 80 0.77 -11.13 4.88
CA GLN A 80 1.42 -12.25 5.54
C GLN A 80 0.41 -12.95 6.42
N ASP A 81 0.40 -14.29 6.41
CA ASP A 81 -0.41 -15.06 7.35
C ASP A 81 0.32 -16.34 7.82
N TRP A 82 -0.14 -16.89 8.94
CA TRP A 82 0.27 -18.22 9.41
C TRP A 82 -0.72 -19.27 8.88
N GLY A 83 -0.26 -20.20 8.05
CA GLY A 83 -1.15 -21.19 7.43
C GLY A 83 -0.43 -22.29 6.65
N THR A 84 -1.18 -23.33 6.30
CA THR A 84 -0.69 -24.43 5.47
C THR A 84 -0.54 -24.02 3.99
N VAL A 85 -1.36 -23.06 3.55
CA VAL A 85 -1.39 -22.44 2.21
C VAL A 85 -1.59 -20.92 2.32
N PRO A 86 -1.26 -20.13 1.27
CA PRO A 86 -1.66 -18.72 1.22
C PRO A 86 -3.18 -18.60 1.32
N ASN A 87 -3.65 -17.59 2.05
CA ASN A 87 -5.07 -17.32 2.24
C ASN A 87 -5.34 -15.82 2.30
N THR A 88 -6.60 -15.46 2.47
CA THR A 88 -7.09 -14.07 2.46
C THR A 88 -7.47 -13.56 3.85
N SER A 89 -7.12 -14.28 4.93
CA SER A 89 -7.45 -13.91 6.32
C SER A 89 -6.85 -12.57 6.72
N ARG A 90 -5.74 -12.20 6.08
CA ARG A 90 -5.04 -10.94 6.29
C ARG A 90 -5.20 -10.04 5.07
N PRO A 91 -5.64 -8.79 5.26
CA PRO A 91 -5.81 -7.86 4.16
C PRO A 91 -4.45 -7.47 3.56
N TRP A 92 -4.49 -6.98 2.33
CA TRP A 92 -3.33 -6.33 1.73
C TRP A 92 -3.02 -5.01 2.41
N ILE A 93 -1.75 -4.78 2.70
CA ILE A 93 -1.21 -3.49 3.10
C ILE A 93 -0.52 -2.88 1.88
N VAL A 94 -1.04 -1.76 1.39
CA VAL A 94 -0.46 -1.00 0.28
C VAL A 94 0.56 -0.02 0.83
N ASP A 95 1.77 -0.02 0.26
CA ASP A 95 2.82 0.89 0.68
C ASP A 95 2.47 2.35 0.36
N TYR A 96 3.04 3.28 1.14
CA TYR A 96 2.91 4.71 0.87
C TYR A 96 3.46 5.04 -0.51
N ASN A 97 2.71 5.80 -1.30
CA ASN A 97 3.15 6.32 -2.59
C ASN A 97 2.33 7.56 -2.97
N THR A 98 2.59 8.15 -4.13
CA THR A 98 1.90 9.37 -4.58
C THR A 98 0.39 9.21 -4.74
N ALA A 99 -0.09 7.99 -5.03
CA ALA A 99 -1.52 7.64 -5.09
C ALA A 99 -2.09 7.17 -3.75
N ASN A 100 -1.25 6.68 -2.83
CA ASN A 100 -1.59 6.22 -1.48
C ASN A 100 -0.85 7.02 -0.42
N LYS A 101 -1.23 8.29 -0.28
CA LYS A 101 -0.72 9.19 0.76
C LYS A 101 -1.89 9.76 1.55
N PRO A 102 -1.69 10.16 2.81
CA PRO A 102 -2.70 10.90 3.55
C PRO A 102 -3.14 12.15 2.78
N THR A 103 -4.44 12.39 2.80
CA THR A 103 -5.05 13.62 2.35
C THR A 103 -4.85 14.73 3.38
N ALA A 104 -5.15 15.98 3.00
CA ALA A 104 -5.19 17.09 3.95
C ALA A 104 -6.16 16.83 5.12
N ASN A 105 -7.25 16.11 4.88
CA ASN A 105 -8.23 15.77 5.91
C ASN A 105 -7.69 14.73 6.90
N ASP A 106 -6.97 13.72 6.40
CA ASP A 106 -6.44 12.63 7.24
C ASP A 106 -5.45 13.13 8.29
N VAL A 107 -4.72 14.21 7.97
CA VAL A 107 -3.75 14.84 8.88
C VAL A 107 -4.29 16.13 9.53
N GLN A 108 -5.56 16.46 9.30
CA GLN A 108 -6.19 17.70 9.77
C GLN A 108 -5.36 18.95 9.43
N ALA A 109 -4.82 19.00 8.22
CA ALA A 109 -4.01 20.12 7.76
C ALA A 109 -4.82 21.41 7.76
N LEU A 110 -4.18 22.52 8.14
CA LEU A 110 -4.75 23.85 7.95
C LEU A 110 -4.97 24.12 6.45
N PRO A 111 -6.06 24.84 6.09
CA PRO A 111 -6.27 25.27 4.71
C PRO A 111 -5.13 26.17 4.23
N SER A 112 -4.84 26.14 2.93
CA SER A 112 -3.80 26.99 2.31
C SER A 112 -4.13 28.49 2.40
N ALA A 113 -5.41 28.86 2.54
CA ALA A 113 -5.85 30.23 2.77
C ALA A 113 -5.69 30.69 4.25
N GLY A 114 -5.10 29.86 5.11
CA GLY A 114 -5.09 30.06 6.56
C GLY A 114 -6.34 29.48 7.22
N GLY A 115 -6.31 29.42 8.55
CA GLY A 115 -7.40 28.85 9.33
C GLY A 115 -7.29 29.14 10.81
N ARG A 116 -8.28 28.70 11.58
CA ARG A 116 -8.31 28.86 13.03
C ARG A 116 -7.49 27.77 13.71
N LEU A 117 -6.52 28.17 14.51
CA LEU A 117 -5.85 27.28 15.46
C LEU A 117 -6.62 27.28 16.78
N ASN A 118 -6.92 26.10 17.31
CA ASN A 118 -7.53 25.93 18.62
C ASN A 118 -6.47 25.41 19.60
N GLY A 119 -6.05 26.26 20.53
CA GLY A 119 -5.03 25.96 21.55
C GLY A 119 -4.05 27.11 21.73
N PRO A 120 -3.14 27.03 22.73
CA PRO A 120 -2.08 28.02 22.91
C PRO A 120 -1.15 28.06 21.69
N LEU A 121 -0.94 29.25 21.13
CA LEU A 121 0.02 29.51 20.06
C LEU A 121 1.20 30.30 20.64
N SER A 122 2.41 29.74 20.55
CA SER A 122 3.64 30.43 20.90
C SER A 122 4.40 30.80 19.64
N ILE A 123 4.81 32.07 19.52
CA ILE A 123 5.65 32.56 18.42
C ILE A 123 7.07 32.76 18.98
N GLY A 124 8.01 31.94 18.55
CA GLY A 124 9.37 31.94 19.11
C GLY A 124 10.31 32.97 18.49
N THR A 125 10.22 34.26 18.85
CA THR A 125 11.33 35.23 18.68
C THR A 125 11.25 36.35 19.73
N ASP A 126 12.40 36.93 20.09
CA ASP A 126 12.51 38.07 21.03
C ASP A 126 11.91 39.40 20.49
N ASN A 127 11.52 39.47 19.20
CA ASN A 127 10.98 40.70 18.60
C ASN A 127 10.11 40.39 17.36
N ALA A 128 9.04 39.62 17.56
CA ALA A 128 8.26 39.01 16.46
C ALA A 128 7.31 39.96 15.72
N LEU A 129 7.18 41.23 16.12
CA LEU A 129 6.13 42.12 15.63
C LEU A 129 6.62 43.23 14.73
N GLY A 130 7.77 43.09 14.06
CA GLY A 130 8.44 44.12 13.22
C GLY A 130 7.51 45.03 12.38
N GLY A 131 6.85 45.98 13.04
CA GLY A 131 5.79 46.83 12.50
C GLY A 131 4.39 46.22 12.30
N ASN A 132 4.15 44.92 12.53
CA ASN A 132 2.85 44.27 12.27
C ASN A 132 2.06 43.98 13.56
N SER A 133 0.77 44.34 13.59
CA SER A 133 -0.13 44.10 14.72
C SER A 133 -0.69 42.67 14.71
N ILE A 134 -0.63 41.99 15.86
CA ILE A 134 -1.54 40.87 16.13
C ILE A 134 -2.89 41.48 16.51
N VAL A 135 -3.89 41.32 15.64
CA VAL A 135 -5.27 41.69 15.95
C VAL A 135 -5.91 40.51 16.67
N LEU A 136 -6.18 40.67 17.96
CA LEU A 136 -7.04 39.78 18.73
C LEU A 136 -8.45 40.37 18.69
N TRP A 137 -9.45 39.59 18.27
CA TRP A 137 -10.87 39.96 18.37
C TRP A 137 -11.49 39.40 19.65
#